data_AF-A0A8T7F3P0-F1
#
_entry.id   AF-A0A8T7F3P0-F1
#
_cell.length_a   1.000
_cell.length_b   1.000
_cell.length_c   1.000
_cell.angle_alpha   90.00
_cell.angle_beta   90.00
_cell.angle_gamma   90.00
#
_symmetry.space_group_name_H-M   'P 1'
#
loop_
_entity.id
_entity.type
_entity.pdbx_description
1 polymer ?
#
loop_
_entity_poly.entity_id
_entity_poly.type
_entity_poly.pdbx_seq_one_letter_code
_entity_poly.pdbx_strand_id
1 'polypeptide(L)'
;MLRVKWMVPLLLGLGLLIVGVAWVYLKPEKVVLTGQVMTEEGPAANAVVRVRTSDTFTVTDENGRFELETAPFDKPIKVTAWSLGYLTGESEVKQADTPIAITLTRYYTTDNPDYAWFSHEGATGSLACSNCHVCYDEWLADAHSRSAVNPRVLSVYNGTDLNGTKGAVTQYEFDQAAGIEIPLAPSLGQDGVGVGFRLDYPDLGGNCATCHAPAAALNAESAYQVDMNTLSGIETEGVFCEFCHKTGAVTLNPVTNIPNISLPGVLSMQLYRPAEDEELFFGNLDDVPQPDTYLPLFEESAFCAPCHTGNFWGTTIYNSYGEWLASPYSDPERGKTCQDCHMPPVDYEYFVFPERGGLTRNPETVFSHRMPGAADTNLLQNTAELDVKAVCENDQLAVTVAVTNTGAGHDIPTDNPLRNVILVVNASTADGQVLTLTDGPTIPEWGGVGDPEQGYYAGLPGVLYAKILADYYTGETPSMAYWRQTRIVSDNRIHALETDETHYQFDLPNGNCDAVIDVQLLLRRAFIDLMDQKAWDTPDMLMEQVILEVR
;
A
#
# COMPACT_ATOMS: atom_id res chain seq x y z
N MET A 1 21.91 -26.49 -67.49
CA MET A 1 21.82 -26.75 -68.94
C MET A 1 20.57 -26.06 -69.48
N LEU A 2 20.74 -25.26 -70.55
CA LEU A 2 19.75 -24.53 -71.38
C LEU A 2 18.83 -23.50 -70.67
N ARG A 3 18.92 -22.17 -70.82
CA ARG A 3 18.99 -21.18 -71.94
C ARG A 3 17.71 -21.00 -72.78
N VAL A 4 17.21 -19.74 -72.76
CA VAL A 4 16.78 -18.89 -73.92
C VAL A 4 15.37 -19.20 -74.50
N LYS A 5 14.49 -18.29 -74.94
CA LYS A 5 14.32 -16.81 -74.97
C LYS A 5 12.89 -16.52 -75.51
N TRP A 6 12.24 -15.46 -75.01
CA TRP A 6 11.50 -14.36 -75.71
C TRP A 6 10.56 -14.61 -76.91
N MET A 7 9.33 -14.04 -76.85
CA MET A 7 8.87 -12.95 -77.73
C MET A 7 7.47 -12.38 -77.36
N VAL A 8 7.41 -11.06 -77.36
CA VAL A 8 6.32 -10.04 -77.23
C VAL A 8 5.72 -9.76 -78.64
N PRO A 9 4.68 -8.92 -78.97
CA PRO A 9 3.61 -8.16 -78.24
C PRO A 9 2.17 -8.31 -78.83
N LEU A 10 1.13 -7.70 -78.22
CA LEU A 10 0.38 -6.59 -78.84
C LEU A 10 -0.60 -5.90 -77.87
N LEU A 11 -0.55 -4.57 -77.89
CA LEU A 11 -1.39 -3.59 -77.19
C LEU A 11 -2.81 -3.51 -77.75
N LEU A 12 -3.78 -3.24 -76.87
CA LEU A 12 -5.04 -2.48 -77.02
C LEU A 12 -5.74 -2.63 -75.65
N GLY A 13 -5.74 -1.68 -74.71
CA GLY A 13 -6.18 -0.29 -74.84
C GLY A 13 -7.69 -0.21 -74.59
N LEU A 14 -8.15 -0.15 -73.32
CA LEU A 14 -9.38 0.53 -72.89
C LEU A 14 -9.57 0.50 -71.36
N GLY A 15 -9.76 1.67 -70.75
CA GLY A 15 -10.68 1.89 -69.61
C GLY A 15 -10.27 1.40 -68.21
N LEU A 16 -9.49 2.22 -67.50
CA LEU A 16 -9.42 2.19 -66.03
C LEU A 16 -10.78 2.62 -65.44
N LEU A 17 -11.48 1.70 -64.81
CA LEU A 17 -12.55 1.98 -63.83
C LEU A 17 -12.03 1.52 -62.48
N ILE A 18 -11.31 2.42 -61.80
CA ILE A 18 -10.97 2.27 -60.39
C ILE A 18 -12.26 2.52 -59.63
N VAL A 19 -12.91 1.45 -59.16
CA VAL A 19 -13.90 1.56 -58.09
C VAL A 19 -13.13 1.84 -56.82
N GLY A 20 -12.93 3.13 -56.53
CA GLY A 20 -12.47 3.58 -55.23
C GLY A 20 -13.58 3.30 -54.23
N VAL A 21 -13.46 2.21 -53.46
CA VAL A 21 -14.26 2.01 -52.26
C VAL A 21 -13.67 2.98 -51.22
N ALA A 22 -14.17 4.20 -51.22
CA ALA A 22 -13.97 5.12 -50.11
C ALA A 22 -14.68 4.53 -48.89
N TRP A 23 -13.92 3.95 -47.96
CA TRP A 23 -14.39 3.81 -46.58
C TRP A 23 -14.53 5.21 -46.01
N VAL A 24 -15.70 5.81 -46.22
CA VAL A 24 -16.14 6.97 -45.44
C VAL A 24 -16.37 6.44 -44.03
N TYR A 25 -15.40 6.66 -43.15
CA TYR A 25 -15.64 6.61 -41.71
C TYR A 25 -16.67 7.69 -41.39
N LEU A 26 -17.96 7.36 -41.48
CA LEU A 26 -19.02 8.19 -40.93
C LEU A 26 -18.74 8.27 -39.43
N LYS A 27 -18.40 9.47 -38.93
CA LYS A 27 -18.36 9.71 -37.49
C LYS A 27 -19.73 9.29 -36.92
N PRO A 28 -19.77 8.55 -35.81
CA PRO A 28 -21.05 8.22 -35.18
C PRO A 28 -21.82 9.52 -34.93
N GLU A 29 -23.09 9.53 -35.31
CA GLU A 29 -23.99 10.63 -35.05
C GLU A 29 -24.01 10.89 -33.54
N LYS A 30 -23.86 12.14 -33.12
CA LYS A 30 -23.88 12.52 -31.70
C LYS A 30 -25.17 13.29 -31.40
N VAL A 31 -25.65 13.17 -30.18
CA VAL A 31 -26.74 14.00 -29.63
C VAL A 31 -26.19 14.87 -28.52
N VAL A 32 -26.72 16.09 -28.39
CA VAL A 32 -26.31 17.05 -27.36
C VAL A 32 -27.41 17.09 -26.30
N LEU A 33 -27.04 16.74 -25.07
CA LEU A 33 -27.89 16.95 -23.90
C LEU A 33 -27.59 18.33 -23.31
N THR A 34 -28.63 19.09 -22.99
CA THR A 34 -28.48 20.40 -22.37
C THR A 34 -29.22 20.46 -21.05
N GLY A 35 -28.68 21.16 -20.08
CA GLY A 35 -29.33 21.27 -18.79
C GLY A 35 -28.69 22.27 -17.86
N GLN A 36 -29.13 22.23 -16.61
CA GLN A 36 -28.62 23.06 -15.53
C GLN A 36 -28.47 22.24 -14.25
N VAL A 37 -27.37 22.47 -13.54
CA VAL A 37 -27.09 21.95 -12.21
C VAL A 37 -27.18 23.07 -11.20
N MET A 38 -27.95 22.85 -10.14
CA MET A 38 -28.18 23.81 -9.06
C MET A 38 -27.77 23.20 -7.73
N THR A 39 -27.42 24.04 -6.77
CA THR A 39 -27.31 23.70 -5.35
C THR A 39 -28.36 24.49 -4.58
N GLU A 40 -28.45 24.27 -3.27
CA GLU A 40 -29.24 25.11 -2.37
C GLU A 40 -28.78 26.59 -2.32
N GLU A 41 -27.51 26.85 -2.68
CA GLU A 41 -26.89 28.18 -2.62
C GLU A 41 -26.95 28.94 -3.97
N GLY A 42 -27.25 28.26 -5.08
CA GLY A 42 -27.29 28.86 -6.41
C GLY A 42 -26.87 27.91 -7.54
N PRO A 43 -26.52 28.40 -8.73
CA PRO A 43 -26.01 27.54 -9.79
C PRO A 43 -24.67 26.88 -9.42
N ALA A 44 -24.54 25.59 -9.74
CA ALA A 44 -23.32 24.83 -9.46
C ALA A 44 -22.33 25.01 -10.62
N ALA A 45 -21.36 25.93 -10.49
CA ALA A 45 -20.31 26.11 -11.48
C ALA A 45 -19.23 25.03 -11.39
N ASN A 46 -18.64 24.63 -12.52
CA ASN A 46 -17.62 23.58 -12.62
C ASN A 46 -18.05 22.21 -12.07
N ALA A 47 -19.36 21.95 -11.97
CA ALA A 47 -19.86 20.63 -11.62
C ALA A 47 -19.61 19.67 -12.79
N VAL A 48 -19.12 18.47 -12.48
CA VAL A 48 -18.92 17.41 -13.47
C VAL A 48 -20.27 16.80 -13.79
N VAL A 49 -20.65 16.76 -15.06
CA VAL A 49 -21.90 16.16 -15.54
C VAL A 49 -21.58 15.01 -16.46
N ARG A 50 -22.02 13.80 -16.12
CA ARG A 50 -21.59 12.56 -16.77
C ARG A 50 -22.76 11.68 -17.19
N VAL A 51 -22.66 11.03 -18.35
CA VAL A 51 -23.52 9.88 -18.65
C VAL A 51 -23.06 8.71 -17.78
N ARG A 52 -23.91 8.27 -16.85
CA ARG A 52 -23.57 7.27 -15.82
C ARG A 52 -22.92 6.03 -16.44
N THR A 53 -21.88 5.51 -15.77
CA THR A 53 -21.02 4.38 -16.18
C THR A 53 -20.28 4.58 -17.49
N SER A 54 -19.98 5.82 -17.89
CA SER A 54 -19.24 6.10 -19.12
C SER A 54 -18.19 7.21 -18.95
N ASP A 55 -17.24 7.25 -19.88
CA ASP A 55 -16.24 8.33 -19.95
C ASP A 55 -16.79 9.62 -20.58
N THR A 56 -18.08 9.68 -20.90
CA THR A 56 -18.72 10.83 -21.53
C THR A 56 -19.17 11.82 -20.46
N PHE A 57 -18.41 12.91 -20.30
CA PHE A 57 -18.71 13.97 -19.35
C PHE A 57 -18.46 15.37 -19.93
N THR A 58 -18.98 16.37 -19.22
CA THR A 58 -18.74 17.80 -19.44
C THR A 58 -18.69 18.51 -18.09
N VAL A 59 -18.41 19.81 -18.07
CA VAL A 59 -18.47 20.64 -16.87
C VAL A 59 -19.44 21.80 -17.06
N THR A 60 -20.11 22.20 -15.99
CA THR A 60 -21.03 23.34 -16.02
C THR A 60 -20.32 24.69 -16.08
N ASP A 61 -20.96 25.66 -16.73
CA ASP A 61 -20.53 27.07 -16.74
C ASP A 61 -20.82 27.80 -15.41
N GLU A 62 -20.49 29.09 -15.33
CA GLU A 62 -20.75 29.94 -14.14
C GLU A 62 -22.24 30.04 -13.75
N ASN A 63 -23.15 29.74 -14.67
CA ASN A 63 -24.60 29.70 -14.45
C ASN A 63 -25.11 28.28 -14.23
N GLY A 64 -24.22 27.31 -13.99
CA GLY A 64 -24.56 25.90 -13.78
C GLY A 64 -25.05 25.19 -15.04
N ARG A 65 -24.94 25.79 -16.23
CA ARG A 65 -25.46 25.20 -17.48
C ARG A 65 -24.43 24.30 -18.11
N PHE A 66 -24.88 23.24 -18.78
CA PHE A 66 -23.99 22.33 -19.49
C PHE A 66 -24.52 21.97 -20.88
N GLU A 67 -23.59 21.63 -21.77
CA GLU A 67 -23.82 20.91 -23.02
C GLU A 67 -22.96 19.64 -23.00
N LEU A 68 -23.60 18.48 -23.14
CA LEU A 68 -22.97 17.16 -23.07
C LEU A 68 -23.21 16.40 -24.37
N GLU A 69 -22.16 16.23 -25.16
CA GLU A 69 -22.19 15.41 -26.37
C GLU A 69 -22.11 13.92 -26.02
N THR A 70 -23.13 13.14 -26.40
CA THR A 70 -23.16 11.69 -26.17
C THR A 70 -23.58 10.91 -27.42
N ALA A 71 -23.39 9.59 -27.40
CA ALA A 71 -23.91 8.70 -28.41
C ALA A 71 -25.46 8.70 -28.41
N PRO A 72 -26.13 8.43 -29.54
CA PRO A 72 -27.57 8.32 -29.59
C PRO A 72 -28.01 7.12 -28.75
N PHE A 73 -29.13 7.27 -28.05
CA PHE A 73 -29.70 6.24 -27.19
C PHE A 73 -31.18 6.03 -27.56
N ASP A 74 -31.59 4.76 -27.57
CA ASP A 74 -32.97 4.33 -27.83
C ASP A 74 -33.72 3.97 -26.53
N LYS A 75 -32.98 3.83 -25.43
CA LYS A 75 -33.48 3.56 -24.07
C LYS A 75 -33.13 4.72 -23.14
N PRO A 76 -33.92 4.95 -22.07
CA PRO A 76 -33.58 5.97 -21.08
C PRO A 76 -32.18 5.74 -20.51
N ILE A 77 -31.42 6.83 -20.41
CA ILE A 77 -30.10 6.86 -19.77
C ILE A 77 -30.16 7.68 -18.48
N LYS A 78 -29.15 7.53 -17.63
CA LYS A 78 -28.99 8.39 -16.45
C LYS A 78 -27.83 9.36 -16.65
N VAL A 79 -28.06 10.61 -16.30
CA VAL A 79 -27.03 11.65 -16.22
C VAL A 79 -26.83 12.02 -14.76
N THR A 80 -25.58 11.97 -14.30
CA THR A 80 -25.20 12.39 -12.95
C THR A 80 -24.57 13.77 -12.97
N ALA A 81 -24.63 14.46 -11.84
CA ALA A 81 -23.82 15.64 -11.60
C ALA A 81 -23.16 15.59 -10.23
N TRP A 82 -21.90 15.99 -10.16
CA TRP A 82 -21.12 16.04 -8.93
C TRP A 82 -20.39 17.38 -8.80
N SER A 83 -20.29 17.86 -7.56
CA SER A 83 -19.46 19.00 -7.17
C SER A 83 -18.94 18.76 -5.76
N LEU A 84 -17.69 19.16 -5.49
CA LEU A 84 -17.09 19.04 -4.16
C LEU A 84 -17.97 19.68 -3.09
N GLY A 85 -18.17 18.98 -1.96
CA GLY A 85 -19.06 19.42 -0.88
C GLY A 85 -20.51 18.96 -1.02
N TYR A 86 -20.86 18.29 -2.12
CA TYR A 86 -22.23 17.84 -2.39
C TYR A 86 -22.31 16.34 -2.69
N LEU A 87 -23.48 15.77 -2.41
CA LEU A 87 -23.85 14.44 -2.84
C LEU A 87 -24.09 14.42 -4.35
N THR A 88 -23.71 13.33 -5.02
CA THR A 88 -23.96 13.15 -6.45
C THR A 88 -25.46 13.12 -6.74
N GLY A 89 -25.92 14.03 -7.59
CA GLY A 89 -27.29 14.08 -8.08
C GLY A 89 -27.45 13.26 -9.37
N GLU A 90 -28.66 12.83 -9.68
CA GLU A 90 -28.97 12.15 -10.95
C GLU A 90 -30.29 12.61 -11.58
N SER A 91 -30.40 12.42 -12.89
CA SER A 91 -31.63 12.60 -13.65
C SER A 91 -31.76 11.52 -14.74
N GLU A 92 -32.97 11.01 -14.95
CA GLU A 92 -33.28 10.08 -16.04
C GLU A 92 -33.63 10.85 -17.32
N VAL A 93 -32.94 10.56 -18.40
CA VAL A 93 -33.09 11.22 -19.70
C VAL A 93 -33.72 10.25 -20.68
N LYS A 94 -34.93 10.57 -21.14
CA LYS A 94 -35.70 9.74 -22.09
C LYS A 94 -35.55 10.19 -23.54
N GLN A 95 -35.30 11.48 -23.76
CA GLN A 95 -35.17 12.11 -25.07
C GLN A 95 -34.11 13.21 -24.99
N ALA A 96 -33.28 13.35 -26.03
CA ALA A 96 -32.13 14.26 -26.01
C ALA A 96 -32.50 15.76 -25.99
N ASP A 97 -33.68 16.11 -26.49
CA ASP A 97 -34.19 17.48 -26.59
C ASP A 97 -34.88 17.98 -25.31
N THR A 98 -34.97 17.13 -24.28
CA THR A 98 -35.55 17.51 -22.98
C THR A 98 -34.49 18.15 -22.09
N PRO A 99 -34.66 19.42 -21.66
CA PRO A 99 -33.71 20.06 -20.75
C PRO A 99 -33.60 19.30 -19.42
N ILE A 100 -32.37 19.05 -18.99
CA ILE A 100 -32.07 18.32 -17.76
C ILE A 100 -31.93 19.32 -16.60
N ALA A 101 -32.52 18.99 -15.45
CA ALA A 101 -32.31 19.72 -14.21
C ALA A 101 -31.82 18.74 -13.13
N ILE A 102 -30.69 19.05 -12.50
CA ILE A 102 -30.14 18.28 -11.37
C ILE A 102 -29.90 19.24 -10.22
N THR A 103 -30.37 18.88 -9.03
CA THR A 103 -30.09 19.63 -7.79
C THR A 103 -29.15 18.82 -6.92
N LEU A 104 -28.07 19.43 -6.48
CA LEU A 104 -27.08 18.86 -5.57
C LEU A 104 -27.39 19.26 -4.13
N THR A 105 -27.34 18.27 -3.24
CA THR A 105 -27.55 18.44 -1.79
C THR A 105 -26.19 18.44 -1.10
N ARG A 106 -25.95 19.38 -0.19
CA ARG A 106 -24.70 19.44 0.56
C ARG A 106 -24.59 18.22 1.48
N TYR A 107 -23.41 17.58 1.53
CA TYR A 107 -23.17 16.51 2.50
C TYR A 107 -22.67 17.06 3.83
N TYR A 108 -22.71 16.22 4.87
CA TYR A 108 -22.20 16.53 6.19
C TYR A 108 -20.67 16.64 6.19
N THR A 109 -20.15 17.65 6.87
CA THR A 109 -18.69 17.83 7.09
C THR A 109 -18.34 17.78 8.58
N THR A 110 -19.26 17.34 9.42
CA THR A 110 -19.12 17.23 10.87
C THR A 110 -19.01 15.76 11.27
N ASP A 111 -18.32 15.49 12.36
CA ASP A 111 -18.26 14.16 12.95
C ASP A 111 -19.34 14.03 14.04
N ASN A 112 -20.34 13.16 13.84
CA ASN A 112 -21.30 12.80 14.88
C ASN A 112 -20.74 11.67 15.76
N PRO A 113 -20.32 11.93 17.01
CA PRO A 113 -19.76 10.91 17.90
C PRO A 113 -20.76 9.82 18.30
N ASP A 114 -22.06 10.14 18.28
CA ASP A 114 -23.15 9.24 18.65
C ASP A 114 -23.66 8.40 17.45
N TYR A 115 -23.03 8.54 16.27
CA TYR A 115 -23.41 7.78 15.08
C TYR A 115 -23.23 6.27 15.31
N ALA A 116 -24.32 5.53 15.15
CA ALA A 116 -24.30 4.08 15.11
C ALA A 116 -23.79 3.62 13.74
N TRP A 117 -22.70 2.86 13.73
CA TRP A 117 -22.14 2.25 12.53
C TRP A 117 -23.19 1.53 11.68
N PHE A 118 -23.02 1.60 10.37
CA PHE A 118 -23.96 1.12 9.37
C PHE A 118 -24.38 -0.33 9.64
N SER A 119 -25.68 -0.55 9.47
CA SER A 119 -26.28 -1.87 9.54
C SER A 119 -27.27 -2.04 8.40
N HIS A 120 -27.28 -3.23 7.81
CA HIS A 120 -28.15 -3.54 6.68
C HIS A 120 -28.53 -5.01 6.70
N GLU A 121 -29.81 -5.29 6.46
CA GLU A 121 -30.36 -6.66 6.39
C GLU A 121 -29.96 -7.57 7.59
N GLY A 122 -29.82 -6.98 8.78
CA GLY A 122 -29.46 -7.70 10.01
C GLY A 122 -27.97 -7.96 10.22
N ALA A 123 -27.11 -7.50 9.31
CA ALA A 123 -25.67 -7.43 9.49
C ALA A 123 -25.24 -6.03 9.96
N THR A 124 -24.12 -5.95 10.67
CA THR A 124 -23.52 -4.72 11.21
C THR A 124 -22.05 -4.63 10.80
N GLY A 125 -21.49 -3.41 10.77
CA GLY A 125 -20.08 -3.22 10.43
C GLY A 125 -19.77 -3.60 8.99
N SER A 126 -18.54 -4.04 8.71
CA SER A 126 -18.13 -4.37 7.34
C SER A 126 -18.94 -5.52 6.73
N LEU A 127 -19.48 -6.42 7.56
CA LEU A 127 -20.36 -7.50 7.09
C LEU A 127 -21.63 -6.94 6.42
N ALA A 128 -22.15 -5.79 6.87
CA ALA A 128 -23.30 -5.15 6.24
C ALA A 128 -23.03 -4.76 4.78
N CYS A 129 -21.78 -4.39 4.46
CA CYS A 129 -21.36 -4.07 3.09
C CYS A 129 -21.37 -5.30 2.18
N SER A 130 -21.10 -6.50 2.71
CA SER A 130 -21.08 -7.76 1.94
C SER A 130 -22.44 -8.14 1.32
N ASN A 131 -23.53 -7.59 1.85
CA ASN A 131 -24.87 -7.77 1.27
C ASN A 131 -24.97 -7.23 -0.16
N CYS A 132 -24.14 -6.22 -0.50
CA CYS A 132 -24.17 -5.51 -1.78
C CYS A 132 -22.83 -5.54 -2.52
N HIS A 133 -21.70 -5.46 -1.83
CA HIS A 133 -20.38 -5.30 -2.43
C HIS A 133 -19.62 -6.61 -2.60
N VAL A 134 -18.93 -6.75 -3.73
CA VAL A 134 -18.11 -7.93 -4.05
C VAL A 134 -16.77 -7.94 -3.30
N CYS A 135 -16.28 -6.78 -2.87
CA CYS A 135 -14.93 -6.61 -2.32
C CYS A 135 -14.80 -7.03 -0.85
N TYR A 136 -15.88 -7.49 -0.20
CA TYR A 136 -15.84 -7.88 1.22
C TYR A 136 -14.81 -8.99 1.49
N ASP A 137 -14.76 -10.02 0.65
CA ASP A 137 -13.81 -11.12 0.81
C ASP A 137 -12.36 -10.66 0.55
N GLU A 138 -12.17 -9.67 -0.33
CA GLU A 138 -10.86 -9.06 -0.58
C GLU A 138 -10.38 -8.30 0.67
N TRP A 139 -11.24 -7.46 1.26
CA TRP A 139 -10.97 -6.77 2.50
C TRP A 139 -10.74 -7.76 3.67
N LEU A 140 -11.53 -8.83 3.76
CA LEU A 140 -11.34 -9.84 4.81
C LEU A 140 -9.97 -10.55 4.70
N ALA A 141 -9.43 -10.68 3.48
CA ALA A 141 -8.11 -11.23 3.22
C ALA A 141 -6.96 -10.24 3.48
N ASP A 142 -7.25 -8.94 3.53
CA ASP A 142 -6.28 -7.86 3.75
C ASP A 142 -5.71 -7.85 5.18
N ALA A 143 -4.60 -7.16 5.38
CA ALA A 143 -4.00 -6.93 6.69
C ALA A 143 -4.72 -5.84 7.50
N HIS A 144 -5.37 -4.86 6.87
CA HIS A 144 -6.04 -3.77 7.57
C HIS A 144 -7.32 -4.22 8.29
N SER A 145 -8.09 -5.15 7.70
CA SER A 145 -9.25 -5.81 8.37
C SER A 145 -8.87 -6.64 9.60
N ARG A 146 -7.59 -6.97 9.72
CA ARG A 146 -7.02 -7.78 10.81
C ARG A 146 -6.11 -6.98 11.71
N SER A 147 -6.00 -5.67 11.52
CA SER A 147 -4.99 -4.85 12.20
C SER A 147 -5.17 -4.84 13.72
N ALA A 148 -6.42 -4.93 14.21
CA ALA A 148 -6.75 -4.93 15.63
C ALA A 148 -6.46 -6.28 16.31
N VAL A 149 -6.58 -7.37 15.56
CA VAL A 149 -6.51 -8.75 16.08
C VAL A 149 -5.27 -9.50 15.60
N ASN A 150 -4.33 -8.80 14.98
CA ASN A 150 -3.11 -9.41 14.46
C ASN A 150 -2.28 -9.99 15.61
N PRO A 151 -2.01 -11.31 15.64
CA PRO A 151 -1.34 -11.94 16.76
C PRO A 151 0.07 -11.41 17.01
N ARG A 152 0.79 -10.97 15.96
CA ARG A 152 2.13 -10.37 16.10
C ARG A 152 2.08 -8.99 16.74
N VAL A 153 1.08 -8.18 16.37
CA VAL A 153 0.85 -6.86 17.00
C VAL A 153 0.50 -7.05 18.46
N LEU A 154 -0.43 -7.97 18.77
CA LEU A 154 -0.86 -8.25 20.13
C LEU A 154 0.28 -8.86 20.99
N SER A 155 1.15 -9.69 20.42
CA SER A 155 2.29 -10.26 21.15
C SER A 155 3.37 -9.22 21.48
N VAL A 156 3.57 -8.22 20.59
CA VAL A 156 4.40 -7.04 20.89
C VAL A 156 3.72 -6.14 21.91
N TYR A 157 2.42 -5.86 21.76
CA TYR A 157 1.68 -5.01 22.69
C TYR A 157 1.70 -5.60 24.11
N ASN A 158 1.36 -6.89 24.26
CA ASN A 158 1.25 -7.55 25.56
C ASN A 158 2.59 -8.00 26.15
N GLY A 159 3.65 -8.07 25.34
CA GLY A 159 4.90 -8.69 25.75
C GLY A 159 4.74 -10.19 26.00
N THR A 160 4.10 -10.87 25.06
CA THR A 160 3.95 -12.34 25.07
C THR A 160 4.60 -12.95 23.83
N ASP A 161 4.80 -14.26 23.84
CA ASP A 161 4.93 -15.06 22.62
C ASP A 161 3.52 -15.44 22.07
N LEU A 162 3.47 -16.18 20.95
CA LEU A 162 2.21 -16.71 20.40
C LEU A 162 1.61 -17.88 21.20
N ASN A 163 2.36 -18.47 22.14
CA ASN A 163 1.87 -19.52 23.03
C ASN A 163 1.18 -18.95 24.29
N GLY A 164 1.23 -17.63 24.49
CA GLY A 164 0.69 -16.95 25.66
C GLY A 164 1.66 -16.86 26.84
N THR A 165 2.92 -17.26 26.66
CA THR A 165 3.98 -17.03 27.65
C THR A 165 4.20 -15.54 27.77
N LYS A 166 4.10 -14.99 28.99
CA LYS A 166 4.24 -13.56 29.25
C LYS A 166 5.63 -13.24 29.78
N GLY A 167 6.18 -12.12 29.31
CA GLY A 167 7.45 -11.60 29.75
C GLY A 167 7.39 -10.92 31.12
N ALA A 168 8.55 -10.65 31.68
CA ALA A 168 8.75 -9.95 32.92
C ALA A 168 8.55 -8.46 32.68
N VAL A 169 7.93 -7.80 33.66
CA VAL A 169 7.79 -6.34 33.64
C VAL A 169 9.18 -5.71 33.63
N THR A 170 9.39 -4.75 32.73
CA THR A 170 10.66 -4.03 32.62
C THR A 170 10.95 -3.28 33.91
N GLN A 171 12.17 -3.40 34.41
CA GLN A 171 12.61 -2.66 35.59
C GLN A 171 13.21 -1.31 35.18
N TYR A 172 12.82 -0.26 35.88
CA TYR A 172 13.31 1.10 35.66
C TYR A 172 14.06 1.60 36.90
N GLU A 173 15.07 2.44 36.67
CA GLU A 173 15.77 3.21 37.70
C GLU A 173 15.70 4.70 37.36
N PHE A 174 15.42 5.52 38.37
CA PHE A 174 15.37 6.97 38.22
C PHE A 174 16.78 7.55 38.09
N ASP A 175 17.10 8.10 36.92
CA ASP A 175 18.33 8.85 36.70
C ASP A 175 18.15 10.29 37.19
N GLN A 176 18.83 10.62 38.30
CA GLN A 176 18.77 11.95 38.92
C GLN A 176 19.32 13.07 38.03
N ALA A 177 20.30 12.78 37.16
CA ALA A 177 20.92 13.79 36.30
C ALA A 177 20.06 14.10 35.07
N ALA A 178 19.41 13.08 34.51
CA ALA A 178 18.49 13.21 33.38
C ALA A 178 17.06 13.58 33.80
N GLY A 179 16.69 13.32 35.06
CA GLY A 179 15.37 13.62 35.62
C GLY A 179 14.26 12.72 35.08
N ILE A 180 14.59 11.49 34.70
CA ILE A 180 13.69 10.53 34.02
C ILE A 180 13.93 9.11 34.54
N GLU A 181 12.94 8.24 34.36
CA GLU A 181 13.07 6.79 34.56
C GLU A 181 13.77 6.17 33.35
N ILE A 182 14.83 5.39 33.59
CA ILE A 182 15.60 4.71 32.56
C ILE A 182 15.46 3.19 32.74
N PRO A 183 15.23 2.41 31.66
CA PRO A 183 15.17 0.96 31.78
C PRO A 183 16.54 0.36 32.15
N LEU A 184 16.55 -0.61 33.07
CA LEU A 184 17.76 -1.33 33.45
C LEU A 184 18.19 -2.30 32.33
N ALA A 185 19.46 -2.23 31.91
CA ALA A 185 20.02 -3.15 30.93
C ALA A 185 20.41 -4.51 31.55
N PRO A 186 20.18 -5.65 30.86
CA PRO A 186 19.42 -5.77 29.62
C PRO A 186 17.91 -5.67 29.88
N SER A 187 17.24 -4.79 29.14
CA SER A 187 15.81 -4.51 29.21
C SER A 187 14.99 -5.18 28.11
N LEU A 188 15.64 -5.85 27.15
CA LEU A 188 15.02 -6.60 26.04
C LEU A 188 14.19 -7.84 26.45
N GLY A 189 13.85 -8.03 27.72
CA GLY A 189 13.04 -9.19 28.15
C GLY A 189 13.78 -10.52 27.96
N GLN A 190 14.96 -10.65 28.59
CA GLN A 190 15.76 -11.90 28.58
C GLN A 190 15.09 -13.09 29.29
N ASP A 191 13.86 -12.94 29.76
CA ASP A 191 13.07 -14.06 30.26
C ASP A 191 12.41 -14.88 29.13
N GLY A 192 12.75 -14.59 27.87
CA GLY A 192 12.63 -15.50 26.73
C GLY A 192 11.63 -15.05 25.67
N VAL A 193 10.75 -14.10 25.97
CA VAL A 193 9.68 -13.67 25.04
C VAL A 193 9.87 -12.26 24.46
N GLY A 194 11.00 -11.61 24.74
CA GLY A 194 11.37 -10.33 24.16
C GLY A 194 10.55 -9.14 24.69
N VAL A 195 10.70 -7.98 24.04
CA VAL A 195 10.06 -6.71 24.45
C VAL A 195 8.54 -6.72 24.38
N GLY A 196 7.89 -5.85 25.16
CA GLY A 196 6.50 -5.50 24.90
C GLY A 196 6.02 -4.25 25.61
N PHE A 197 5.09 -3.53 24.97
CA PHE A 197 4.61 -2.24 25.47
C PHE A 197 4.03 -2.33 26.88
N ARG A 198 3.22 -3.36 27.16
CA ARG A 198 2.60 -3.59 28.48
C ARG A 198 3.58 -4.14 29.52
N LEU A 199 4.79 -4.54 29.12
CA LEU A 199 5.87 -4.84 30.07
C LEU A 199 6.56 -3.56 30.55
N ASP A 200 6.61 -2.53 29.70
CA ASP A 200 7.14 -1.20 30.05
C ASP A 200 6.10 -0.33 30.76
N TYR A 201 4.85 -0.41 30.31
CA TYR A 201 3.76 0.43 30.80
C TYR A 201 2.53 -0.42 31.15
N PRO A 202 2.56 -1.17 32.27
CA PRO A 202 1.49 -2.11 32.66
C PRO A 202 0.13 -1.48 32.91
N ASP A 203 0.06 -0.16 33.05
CA ASP A 203 -1.17 0.58 33.36
C ASP A 203 -1.62 1.52 32.22
N LEU A 204 -0.90 1.54 31.08
CA LEU A 204 -1.25 2.39 29.92
C LEU A 204 -1.72 1.57 28.71
N GLY A 205 -2.66 2.12 27.94
CA GLY A 205 -3.09 1.54 26.65
C GLY A 205 -2.23 1.96 25.46
N GLY A 206 -1.58 3.12 25.53
CA GLY A 206 -0.72 3.62 24.46
C GLY A 206 -1.50 4.05 23.20
N ASN A 207 -0.79 4.27 22.10
CA ASN A 207 -1.36 4.78 20.85
C ASN A 207 -1.52 3.69 19.77
N CYS A 208 -1.34 2.41 20.08
CA CYS A 208 -1.40 1.33 19.10
C CYS A 208 -2.74 1.33 18.34
N ALA A 209 -3.84 1.61 19.04
CA ALA A 209 -5.18 1.66 18.45
C ALA A 209 -5.36 2.76 17.40
N THR A 210 -4.55 3.82 17.40
CA THR A 210 -4.71 4.95 16.45
C THR A 210 -4.61 4.52 14.99
N CYS A 211 -3.79 3.50 14.70
CA CYS A 211 -3.71 2.87 13.38
C CYS A 211 -4.34 1.47 13.35
N HIS A 212 -4.25 0.72 14.45
CA HIS A 212 -4.67 -0.69 14.47
C HIS A 212 -6.14 -0.92 14.78
N ALA A 213 -6.81 -0.01 15.47
CA ALA A 213 -8.22 -0.12 15.85
C ALA A 213 -8.87 1.28 15.87
N PRO A 214 -8.89 1.99 14.74
CA PRO A 214 -9.25 3.41 14.69
C PRO A 214 -10.64 3.72 15.26
N ALA A 215 -11.63 2.83 15.15
CA ALA A 215 -12.94 2.98 15.80
C ALA A 215 -12.84 3.26 17.30
N ALA A 216 -11.95 2.57 18.01
CA ALA A 216 -11.75 2.74 19.45
C ALA A 216 -10.96 4.03 19.79
N ALA A 217 -10.20 4.57 18.82
CA ALA A 217 -9.29 5.69 18.99
C ALA A 217 -9.81 7.01 18.37
N LEU A 218 -11.09 7.11 18.00
CA LEU A 218 -11.68 8.32 17.41
C LEU A 218 -11.61 9.55 18.32
N ASN A 219 -11.68 9.37 19.64
CA ASN A 219 -11.58 10.47 20.60
C ASN A 219 -10.11 10.74 20.98
N ALA A 220 -9.62 11.95 20.71
CA ALA A 220 -8.25 12.37 21.01
C ALA A 220 -7.87 12.26 22.51
N GLU A 221 -8.82 12.41 23.43
CA GLU A 221 -8.57 12.29 24.87
C GLU A 221 -8.26 10.83 25.29
N SER A 222 -8.87 9.86 24.60
CA SER A 222 -8.71 8.42 24.89
C SER A 222 -7.81 7.69 23.90
N ALA A 223 -7.48 8.27 22.74
CA ALA A 223 -6.71 7.63 21.67
C ALA A 223 -5.33 7.12 22.11
N TYR A 224 -4.73 7.73 23.14
CA TYR A 224 -3.45 7.33 23.75
C TYR A 224 -3.61 6.37 24.95
N GLN A 225 -4.83 5.94 25.25
CA GLN A 225 -5.18 5.14 26.42
C GLN A 225 -6.07 3.92 26.07
N VAL A 226 -6.33 3.67 24.79
CA VAL A 226 -7.12 2.51 24.35
C VAL A 226 -6.35 1.23 24.67
N ASP A 227 -6.93 0.33 25.47
CA ASP A 227 -6.37 -1.00 25.66
C ASP A 227 -6.78 -1.93 24.52
N MET A 228 -5.81 -2.39 23.74
CA MET A 228 -6.03 -3.32 22.62
C MET A 228 -6.68 -4.65 23.06
N ASN A 229 -6.59 -5.02 24.34
CA ASN A 229 -7.20 -6.25 24.85
C ASN A 229 -8.68 -6.11 25.20
N THR A 230 -9.23 -4.89 25.22
CA THR A 230 -10.64 -4.65 25.58
C THR A 230 -11.51 -4.34 24.38
N LEU A 231 -10.95 -4.38 23.17
CA LEU A 231 -11.67 -4.09 21.92
C LEU A 231 -12.84 -5.05 21.74
N SER A 232 -13.96 -4.52 21.25
CA SER A 232 -15.17 -5.32 21.03
C SER A 232 -15.99 -4.83 19.83
N GLY A 233 -16.81 -5.71 19.27
CA GLY A 233 -17.66 -5.37 18.12
C GLY A 233 -16.85 -4.83 16.95
N ILE A 234 -17.24 -3.67 16.41
CA ILE A 234 -16.62 -3.02 15.25
C ILE A 234 -15.13 -2.71 15.46
N GLU A 235 -14.70 -2.49 16.70
CA GLU A 235 -13.30 -2.15 17.00
C GLU A 235 -12.35 -3.31 16.67
N THR A 236 -12.86 -4.54 16.66
CA THR A 236 -12.08 -5.74 16.32
C THR A 236 -11.90 -5.96 14.83
N GLU A 237 -12.64 -5.25 13.98
CA GLU A 237 -12.49 -5.26 12.52
C GLU A 237 -11.26 -4.45 12.04
N GLY A 238 -10.51 -3.82 12.96
CA GLY A 238 -9.35 -3.02 12.61
C GLY A 238 -9.75 -1.78 11.80
N VAL A 239 -9.19 -1.66 10.59
CA VAL A 239 -9.60 -0.65 9.60
C VAL A 239 -10.75 -1.23 8.78
N PHE A 240 -11.98 -0.83 9.13
CA PHE A 240 -13.23 -1.35 8.57
C PHE A 240 -13.79 -0.46 7.47
N CYS A 241 -14.72 -0.97 6.66
CA CYS A 241 -15.23 -0.31 5.47
C CYS A 241 -15.68 1.14 5.74
N GLU A 242 -16.49 1.36 6.77
CA GLU A 242 -17.02 2.69 7.06
C GLU A 242 -15.97 3.66 7.59
N PHE A 243 -14.92 3.19 8.26
CA PHE A 243 -13.84 4.09 8.65
C PHE A 243 -13.20 4.73 7.42
N CYS A 244 -12.90 3.92 6.40
CA CYS A 244 -12.39 4.43 5.13
C CYS A 244 -13.44 5.31 4.44
N HIS A 245 -14.64 4.76 4.21
CA HIS A 245 -15.69 5.40 3.42
C HIS A 245 -16.38 6.59 4.12
N LYS A 246 -16.14 6.84 5.41
CA LYS A 246 -16.60 8.06 6.10
C LYS A 246 -15.47 9.05 6.39
N THR A 247 -14.22 8.75 6.01
CA THR A 247 -13.11 9.72 6.12
C THR A 247 -13.29 10.81 5.06
N GLY A 248 -13.56 12.03 5.51
CA GLY A 248 -13.81 13.20 4.65
C GLY A 248 -12.60 14.11 4.46
N ALA A 249 -11.60 14.03 5.35
CA ALA A 249 -10.36 14.81 5.23
C ALA A 249 -9.18 14.16 5.98
N VAL A 250 -7.97 14.51 5.54
CA VAL A 250 -6.72 14.24 6.26
C VAL A 250 -6.02 15.55 6.60
N THR A 251 -5.36 15.59 7.76
CA THR A 251 -4.58 16.75 8.21
C THR A 251 -3.09 16.48 8.05
N LEU A 252 -2.48 17.16 7.08
CA LEU A 252 -1.04 17.14 6.85
C LEU A 252 -0.40 18.45 7.30
N ASN A 253 0.88 18.40 7.64
CA ASN A 253 1.65 19.61 7.90
C ASN A 253 1.80 20.41 6.58
N PRO A 254 1.43 21.71 6.55
CA PRO A 254 1.41 22.47 5.30
C PRO A 254 2.81 22.79 4.72
N VAL A 255 3.87 22.59 5.51
CA VAL A 255 5.26 22.81 5.06
C VAL A 255 5.88 21.53 4.53
N THR A 256 5.72 20.42 5.26
CA THR A 256 6.38 19.15 4.93
C THR A 256 5.49 18.18 4.15
N ASN A 257 4.19 18.46 4.07
CA ASN A 257 3.16 17.61 3.47
C ASN A 257 3.08 16.19 4.04
N ILE A 258 3.57 15.96 5.26
CA ILE A 258 3.45 14.70 6.01
C ILE A 258 2.61 14.91 7.28
N PRO A 259 2.03 13.85 7.89
CA PRO A 259 1.25 13.99 9.11
C PRO A 259 2.05 14.64 10.25
N ASN A 260 1.34 15.36 11.13
CA ASN A 260 1.99 15.94 12.31
C ASN A 260 2.42 14.83 13.27
N ILE A 261 3.63 14.95 13.83
CA ILE A 261 4.25 13.96 14.72
C ILE A 261 3.35 13.59 15.91
N SER A 262 2.55 14.54 16.41
CA SER A 262 1.67 14.35 17.55
C SER A 262 0.26 13.87 17.20
N LEU A 263 -0.02 13.49 15.95
CA LEU A 263 -1.35 13.07 15.48
C LEU A 263 -1.26 11.78 14.64
N PRO A 264 -0.83 10.65 15.22
CA PRO A 264 -0.75 9.38 14.48
C PRO A 264 -2.13 8.84 14.08
N GLY A 265 -2.18 8.16 12.93
CA GLY A 265 -3.35 7.42 12.48
C GLY A 265 -4.61 8.25 12.42
N VAL A 266 -5.70 7.75 13.02
CA VAL A 266 -7.01 8.40 13.06
C VAL A 266 -6.99 9.84 13.60
N LEU A 267 -5.99 10.22 14.40
CA LEU A 267 -5.86 11.59 14.92
C LEU A 267 -5.51 12.63 13.84
N SER A 268 -4.99 12.20 12.69
CA SER A 268 -4.82 13.04 11.51
C SER A 268 -5.92 12.85 10.46
N MET A 269 -7.02 12.15 10.79
CA MET A 269 -8.14 11.90 9.90
C MET A 269 -9.42 12.52 10.48
N GLN A 270 -10.27 13.05 9.62
CA GLN A 270 -11.57 13.58 10.01
C GLN A 270 -12.67 12.75 9.38
N LEU A 271 -13.51 12.14 10.23
CA LEU A 271 -14.69 11.41 9.78
C LEU A 271 -15.87 12.37 9.62
N TYR A 272 -16.69 12.16 8.60
CA TYR A 272 -17.94 12.86 8.38
C TYR A 272 -19.11 11.91 8.64
N ARG A 273 -19.30 11.56 9.91
CA ARG A 273 -20.45 10.75 10.33
C ARG A 273 -21.71 11.64 10.40
N PRO A 274 -22.77 11.32 9.63
CA PRO A 274 -23.96 12.16 9.54
C PRO A 274 -24.85 12.07 10.79
N ALA A 275 -25.99 12.77 10.76
CA ALA A 275 -27.01 12.64 11.80
C ALA A 275 -27.64 11.24 11.83
N GLU A 276 -28.41 10.94 12.88
CA GLU A 276 -29.20 9.70 12.97
C GLU A 276 -30.12 9.55 11.75
N ASP A 277 -30.27 8.33 11.24
CA ASP A 277 -31.05 7.94 10.05
C ASP A 277 -30.55 8.46 8.68
N GLU A 278 -29.36 9.05 8.62
CA GLU A 278 -28.73 9.49 7.37
C GLU A 278 -27.46 8.70 7.06
N GLU A 279 -27.14 8.61 5.77
CA GLU A 279 -25.94 7.92 5.29
C GLU A 279 -25.11 8.81 4.38
N LEU A 280 -23.79 8.60 4.47
CA LEU A 280 -22.79 9.24 3.65
C LEU A 280 -21.62 8.27 3.50
N PHE A 281 -21.25 8.01 2.25
CA PHE A 281 -20.07 7.23 1.90
C PHE A 281 -19.31 7.94 0.78
N PHE A 282 -17.99 7.99 0.91
CA PHE A 282 -17.08 8.55 -0.07
C PHE A 282 -16.45 7.46 -0.91
N GLY A 283 -16.23 7.72 -2.18
CA GLY A 283 -15.48 6.85 -3.07
C GLY A 283 -14.77 7.65 -4.15
N ASN A 284 -14.23 6.94 -5.14
CA ASN A 284 -13.48 7.49 -6.26
C ASN A 284 -14.33 7.68 -7.54
N LEU A 285 -15.67 7.58 -7.45
CA LEU A 285 -16.57 7.63 -8.62
C LEU A 285 -17.58 8.77 -8.52
N ASP A 286 -17.54 9.69 -9.48
CA ASP A 286 -18.38 10.90 -9.57
C ASP A 286 -19.81 10.66 -10.10
N ASP A 287 -20.19 9.40 -10.29
CA ASP A 287 -21.48 8.99 -10.87
C ASP A 287 -22.23 7.92 -10.07
N VAL A 288 -21.82 7.72 -8.83
CA VAL A 288 -22.58 6.94 -7.85
C VAL A 288 -23.46 7.94 -7.09
N PRO A 289 -24.80 7.90 -7.29
CA PRO A 289 -25.71 8.83 -6.64
C PRO A 289 -25.88 8.51 -5.15
N GLN A 290 -26.60 9.39 -4.47
CA GLN A 290 -26.93 9.29 -3.03
C GLN A 290 -27.30 7.88 -2.54
N PRO A 291 -26.85 7.50 -1.31
CA PRO A 291 -26.15 8.35 -0.32
C PRO A 291 -24.64 8.51 -0.54
N ASP A 292 -24.09 7.96 -1.63
CA ASP A 292 -22.66 7.99 -1.89
C ASP A 292 -22.24 9.25 -2.66
N THR A 293 -20.97 9.60 -2.60
CA THR A 293 -20.41 10.70 -3.40
C THR A 293 -18.91 10.55 -3.66
N TYR A 294 -18.41 11.25 -4.67
CA TYR A 294 -16.98 11.32 -4.97
C TYR A 294 -16.25 12.27 -4.02
N LEU A 295 -15.08 11.84 -3.56
CA LEU A 295 -14.13 12.67 -2.83
C LEU A 295 -12.75 12.49 -3.46
N PRO A 296 -12.12 13.55 -4.02
CA PRO A 296 -10.81 13.47 -4.66
C PRO A 296 -9.72 12.81 -3.81
N LEU A 297 -9.82 12.97 -2.47
CA LEU A 297 -8.92 12.33 -1.52
C LEU A 297 -8.79 10.80 -1.70
N PHE A 298 -9.80 10.11 -2.22
CA PHE A 298 -9.76 8.66 -2.48
C PHE A 298 -8.81 8.29 -3.62
N GLU A 299 -8.40 9.26 -4.44
CA GLU A 299 -7.40 9.11 -5.52
C GLU A 299 -6.03 9.68 -5.10
N GLU A 300 -5.88 10.15 -3.86
CA GLU A 300 -4.65 10.76 -3.37
C GLU A 300 -3.93 9.86 -2.36
N SER A 301 -2.62 9.71 -2.52
CA SER A 301 -1.78 8.97 -1.56
C SER A 301 -1.77 9.58 -0.15
N ALA A 302 -2.17 10.86 -0.04
CA ALA A 302 -2.37 11.56 1.22
C ALA A 302 -3.36 10.83 2.15
N PHE A 303 -4.32 10.07 1.61
CA PHE A 303 -5.26 9.26 2.39
C PHE A 303 -4.55 8.22 3.27
N CYS A 304 -3.46 7.62 2.78
CA CYS A 304 -2.70 6.57 3.48
C CYS A 304 -1.71 7.14 4.51
N ALA A 305 -1.31 8.40 4.34
CA ALA A 305 -0.22 9.02 5.10
C ALA A 305 -0.37 8.93 6.63
N PRO A 306 -1.56 9.16 7.23
CA PRO A 306 -1.74 9.19 8.68
C PRO A 306 -1.28 7.91 9.40
N CYS A 307 -1.50 6.74 8.80
CA CYS A 307 -1.12 5.46 9.38
C CYS A 307 0.26 4.97 8.92
N HIS A 308 0.71 5.39 7.73
CA HIS A 308 2.00 4.99 7.13
C HIS A 308 3.14 5.99 7.39
N THR A 309 3.00 6.81 8.44
CA THR A 309 4.05 7.70 8.96
C THR A 309 4.05 7.68 10.48
N GLY A 310 5.16 7.25 11.08
CA GLY A 310 5.29 7.05 12.52
C GLY A 310 6.54 7.72 13.08
N ASN A 311 6.35 8.65 14.01
CA ASN A 311 7.42 9.36 14.70
C ASN A 311 7.26 9.18 16.22
N PHE A 312 8.33 8.78 16.88
CA PHE A 312 8.36 8.57 18.32
C PHE A 312 9.58 9.29 18.89
N TRP A 313 9.37 10.11 19.92
CA TRP A 313 10.46 10.84 20.60
C TRP A 313 11.35 11.69 19.67
N GLY A 314 10.79 12.20 18.56
CA GLY A 314 11.54 12.95 17.54
C GLY A 314 12.33 12.08 16.55
N THR A 315 12.24 10.75 16.65
CA THR A 315 12.83 9.79 15.71
C THR A 315 11.76 9.27 14.75
N THR A 316 12.02 9.37 13.45
CA THR A 316 11.16 8.80 12.41
C THR A 316 11.36 7.29 12.33
N ILE A 317 10.44 6.55 12.92
CA ILE A 317 10.47 5.09 12.99
C ILE A 317 10.14 4.50 11.62
N TYR A 318 9.06 4.98 10.99
CA TYR A 318 8.64 4.58 9.64
C TYR A 318 8.01 5.76 8.89
N ASN A 319 8.19 5.84 7.57
CA ASN A 319 7.74 6.98 6.77
C ASN A 319 7.56 6.63 5.28
N SER A 320 6.80 5.57 5.00
CA SER A 320 6.60 5.06 3.64
C SER A 320 5.99 6.11 2.73
N TYR A 321 5.06 6.93 3.26
CA TYR A 321 4.47 8.03 2.51
C TYR A 321 5.49 9.15 2.20
N GLY A 322 6.37 9.51 3.15
CA GLY A 322 7.41 10.51 2.89
C GLY A 322 8.53 10.00 1.98
N GLU A 323 8.86 8.72 2.05
CA GLU A 323 9.75 8.03 1.10
C GLU A 323 9.16 8.08 -0.31
N TRP A 324 7.86 7.77 -0.45
CA TRP A 324 7.11 7.94 -1.70
C TRP A 324 7.12 9.38 -2.19
N LEU A 325 6.84 10.33 -1.31
CA LEU A 325 6.81 11.76 -1.64
C LEU A 325 8.16 12.26 -2.17
N ALA A 326 9.27 11.72 -1.66
CA ALA A 326 10.62 12.05 -2.09
C ALA A 326 11.05 11.38 -3.42
N SER A 327 10.30 10.38 -3.87
CA SER A 327 10.60 9.63 -5.10
C SER A 327 9.95 10.25 -6.35
N PRO A 328 10.37 9.86 -7.56
CA PRO A 328 9.66 10.21 -8.80
C PRO A 328 8.21 9.70 -8.88
N TYR A 329 7.79 8.76 -8.03
CA TYR A 329 6.41 8.24 -8.03
C TYR A 329 5.40 9.26 -7.52
N SER A 330 5.83 10.31 -6.81
CA SER A 330 4.94 11.38 -6.34
C SER A 330 4.64 12.45 -7.39
N ASP A 331 5.24 12.35 -8.59
CA ASP A 331 4.96 13.27 -9.70
C ASP A 331 3.47 13.17 -10.09
N PRO A 332 2.70 14.28 -10.04
CA PRO A 332 1.26 14.25 -10.26
C PRO A 332 0.85 13.97 -11.72
N GLU A 333 1.78 14.03 -12.68
CA GLU A 333 1.50 13.78 -14.10
C GLU A 333 1.97 12.39 -14.56
N ARG A 334 3.08 11.90 -14.00
CA ARG A 334 3.79 10.69 -14.49
C ARG A 334 4.02 9.64 -13.41
N GLY A 335 3.77 9.99 -12.15
CA GLY A 335 3.95 9.12 -11.01
C GLY A 335 2.83 8.08 -10.87
N LYS A 336 2.84 7.41 -9.73
CA LYS A 336 1.80 6.47 -9.32
C LYS A 336 1.48 6.70 -7.86
N THR A 337 0.20 6.68 -7.54
CA THR A 337 -0.31 6.76 -6.17
C THR A 337 -0.09 5.44 -5.43
N CYS A 338 -0.19 5.47 -4.10
CA CYS A 338 -0.29 4.27 -3.28
C CYS A 338 -1.38 3.32 -3.81
N GLN A 339 -2.54 3.88 -4.18
CA GLN A 339 -3.70 3.15 -4.66
C GLN A 339 -3.42 2.43 -5.98
N ASP A 340 -2.65 3.02 -6.90
CA ASP A 340 -2.35 2.38 -8.20
C ASP A 340 -1.63 1.02 -8.05
N CYS A 341 -0.84 0.85 -6.99
CA CYS A 341 -0.11 -0.40 -6.71
C CYS A 341 -0.79 -1.28 -5.65
N HIS A 342 -1.35 -0.67 -4.59
CA HIS A 342 -1.94 -1.41 -3.47
C HIS A 342 -3.45 -1.60 -3.60
N MET A 343 -4.15 -0.86 -4.44
CA MET A 343 -5.56 -1.10 -4.76
C MET A 343 -5.69 -1.24 -6.27
N PRO A 344 -5.00 -2.22 -6.91
CA PRO A 344 -4.98 -2.30 -8.36
C PRO A 344 -6.37 -2.60 -8.92
N PRO A 345 -6.62 -2.27 -10.19
CA PRO A 345 -7.84 -2.67 -10.86
C PRO A 345 -8.06 -4.19 -10.85
N VAL A 346 -9.32 -4.58 -10.98
CA VAL A 346 -9.76 -5.98 -10.97
C VAL A 346 -10.19 -6.47 -12.35
N ASP A 347 -10.52 -7.75 -12.47
CA ASP A 347 -10.96 -8.39 -13.72
C ASP A 347 -12.49 -8.50 -13.87
N TYR A 348 -13.25 -7.91 -12.93
CA TYR A 348 -14.70 -7.90 -12.92
C TYR A 348 -15.30 -6.50 -13.15
N GLU A 349 -16.52 -6.46 -13.69
CA GLU A 349 -17.12 -5.23 -14.25
C GLU A 349 -18.04 -4.47 -13.27
N TYR A 350 -18.07 -4.81 -11.98
CA TYR A 350 -18.98 -4.22 -11.00
C TYR A 350 -18.45 -4.29 -9.57
N PHE A 351 -18.64 -3.24 -8.78
CA PHE A 351 -18.31 -3.23 -7.34
C PHE A 351 -19.50 -3.58 -6.43
N VAL A 352 -20.74 -3.51 -6.96
CA VAL A 352 -21.98 -3.99 -6.34
C VAL A 352 -22.52 -5.16 -7.16
N PHE A 353 -23.04 -6.19 -6.53
CA PHE A 353 -23.64 -7.34 -7.22
C PHE A 353 -24.78 -6.91 -8.17
N PRO A 354 -24.87 -7.45 -9.40
CA PRO A 354 -25.94 -7.09 -10.35
C PRO A 354 -27.35 -7.30 -9.78
N GLU A 355 -27.58 -8.37 -9.02
CA GLU A 355 -28.84 -8.67 -8.34
C GLU A 355 -29.21 -7.65 -7.25
N ARG A 356 -28.24 -6.84 -6.80
CA ARG A 356 -28.40 -5.73 -5.84
C ARG A 356 -28.43 -4.36 -6.53
N GLY A 357 -28.54 -4.32 -7.85
CA GLY A 357 -28.56 -3.07 -8.62
C GLY A 357 -27.19 -2.58 -9.09
N GLY A 358 -26.17 -3.44 -9.01
CA GLY A 358 -24.86 -3.19 -9.58
C GLY A 358 -24.91 -2.88 -11.08
N LEU A 359 -24.09 -1.95 -11.51
CA LEU A 359 -23.98 -1.55 -12.91
C LEU A 359 -22.68 -2.07 -13.51
N THR A 360 -22.73 -2.45 -14.78
CA THR A 360 -21.54 -2.80 -15.58
C THR A 360 -20.68 -1.56 -15.80
N ARG A 361 -19.37 -1.68 -15.60
CA ARG A 361 -18.37 -0.62 -15.73
C ARG A 361 -17.09 -1.21 -16.34
N ASN A 362 -16.20 -0.33 -16.74
CA ASN A 362 -14.84 -0.73 -17.10
C ASN A 362 -14.13 -1.32 -15.86
N PRO A 363 -13.61 -2.55 -15.90
CA PRO A 363 -12.86 -3.15 -14.78
C PRO A 363 -11.69 -2.29 -14.30
N GLU A 364 -11.08 -1.49 -15.19
CA GLU A 364 -10.00 -0.54 -14.85
C GLU A 364 -10.45 0.58 -13.89
N THR A 365 -11.75 0.70 -13.62
CA THR A 365 -12.35 1.68 -12.68
C THR A 365 -12.86 1.03 -11.40
N VAL A 366 -12.65 -0.28 -11.24
CA VAL A 366 -13.05 -1.06 -10.06
C VAL A 366 -11.78 -1.59 -9.40
N PHE A 367 -11.58 -1.24 -8.13
CA PHE A 367 -10.29 -1.39 -7.46
C PHE A 367 -10.36 -2.41 -6.34
N SER A 368 -9.31 -3.23 -6.23
CA SER A 368 -9.23 -4.27 -5.21
C SER A 368 -9.05 -3.67 -3.81
N HIS A 369 -9.72 -4.28 -2.84
CA HIS A 369 -9.56 -3.97 -1.42
C HIS A 369 -8.64 -4.98 -0.69
N ARG A 370 -7.90 -5.81 -1.44
CA ARG A 370 -6.97 -6.80 -0.87
C ARG A 370 -5.66 -6.19 -0.35
N MET A 371 -5.28 -5.02 -0.85
CA MET A 371 -4.13 -4.22 -0.38
C MET A 371 -2.86 -5.06 -0.15
N PRO A 372 -2.32 -5.71 -1.21
CA PRO A 372 -1.17 -6.59 -1.07
C PRO A 372 0.04 -5.83 -0.52
N GLY A 373 0.91 -6.56 0.18
CA GLY A 373 2.10 -5.98 0.81
C GLY A 373 3.12 -7.07 1.09
N ALA A 374 3.81 -6.97 2.22
CA ALA A 374 4.88 -7.89 2.63
C ALA A 374 4.46 -9.36 2.90
N ALA A 375 3.24 -9.76 2.53
CA ALA A 375 2.75 -11.14 2.57
C ALA A 375 2.32 -11.66 1.18
N ASP A 376 2.46 -10.83 0.14
CA ASP A 376 2.11 -11.17 -1.24
C ASP A 376 3.38 -11.43 -2.05
N THR A 377 3.64 -12.70 -2.39
CA THR A 377 4.84 -13.10 -3.13
C THR A 377 4.90 -12.45 -4.51
N ASN A 378 3.78 -12.34 -5.21
CA ASN A 378 3.77 -11.76 -6.55
C ASN A 378 4.15 -10.29 -6.50
N LEU A 379 3.63 -9.54 -5.53
CA LEU A 379 4.04 -8.14 -5.35
C LEU A 379 5.55 -8.04 -5.08
N LEU A 380 6.06 -8.85 -4.16
CA LEU A 380 7.47 -8.83 -3.76
C LEU A 380 8.43 -9.21 -4.90
N GLN A 381 8.05 -10.17 -5.74
CA GLN A 381 8.84 -10.58 -6.91
C GLN A 381 8.87 -9.55 -8.04
N ASN A 382 8.00 -8.54 -7.99
CA ASN A 382 8.01 -7.42 -8.93
C ASN A 382 8.57 -6.13 -8.29
N THR A 383 9.14 -6.20 -7.10
CA THR A 383 9.65 -5.03 -6.37
C THR A 383 11.12 -4.71 -6.67
N ALA A 384 11.96 -5.72 -6.87
CA ALA A 384 13.41 -5.55 -6.99
C ALA A 384 14.01 -6.48 -8.04
N GLU A 385 15.13 -6.06 -8.64
CA GLU A 385 15.89 -6.82 -9.63
C GLU A 385 17.31 -7.11 -9.15
N LEU A 386 17.86 -8.26 -9.56
CA LEU A 386 19.25 -8.66 -9.35
C LEU A 386 20.02 -8.69 -10.68
N ASP A 387 21.14 -7.99 -10.75
CA ASP A 387 22.16 -8.15 -11.81
C ASP A 387 23.43 -8.76 -11.19
N VAL A 388 23.82 -9.95 -11.66
CA VAL A 388 24.96 -10.70 -11.13
C VAL A 388 25.99 -10.92 -12.23
N LYS A 389 27.21 -10.49 -11.96
CA LYS A 389 28.36 -10.67 -12.86
C LYS A 389 29.45 -11.42 -12.12
N ALA A 390 30.11 -12.34 -12.82
CA ALA A 390 31.21 -13.09 -12.25
C ALA A 390 32.36 -13.26 -13.23
N VAL A 391 33.58 -13.16 -12.71
CA VAL A 391 34.83 -13.27 -13.47
C VAL A 391 35.83 -14.06 -12.66
N CYS A 392 36.52 -15.02 -13.28
CA CYS A 392 37.65 -15.69 -12.67
C CYS A 392 38.96 -14.99 -13.02
N GLU A 393 39.73 -14.61 -12.01
CA GLU A 393 41.06 -14.01 -12.16
C GLU A 393 42.01 -14.57 -11.09
N ASN A 394 43.21 -15.02 -11.49
CA ASN A 394 44.31 -15.36 -10.57
C ASN A 394 43.90 -16.25 -9.37
N ASP A 395 43.31 -17.42 -9.64
CA ASP A 395 42.82 -18.38 -8.64
C ASP A 395 41.68 -17.85 -7.74
N GLN A 396 41.02 -16.76 -8.13
CA GLN A 396 39.87 -16.19 -7.44
C GLN A 396 38.67 -16.06 -8.37
N LEU A 397 37.48 -16.15 -7.78
CA LEU A 397 36.20 -15.81 -8.39
C LEU A 397 35.74 -14.47 -7.85
N ALA A 398 35.73 -13.45 -8.69
CA ALA A 398 35.16 -12.15 -8.37
C ALA A 398 33.69 -12.13 -8.79
N VAL A 399 32.80 -11.75 -7.87
CA VAL A 399 31.35 -11.63 -8.10
C VAL A 399 30.91 -10.21 -7.77
N THR A 400 30.24 -9.54 -8.71
CA THR A 400 29.56 -8.27 -8.50
C THR A 400 28.06 -8.53 -8.50
N VAL A 401 27.37 -8.04 -7.48
CA VAL A 401 25.91 -8.13 -7.36
C VAL A 401 25.34 -6.73 -7.24
N ALA A 402 24.40 -6.38 -8.12
CA ALA A 402 23.64 -5.15 -8.04
C ALA A 402 22.18 -5.47 -7.70
N VAL A 403 21.66 -4.88 -6.63
CA VAL A 403 20.25 -4.96 -6.21
C VAL A 403 19.60 -3.63 -6.52
N THR A 404 18.58 -3.62 -7.39
CA THR A 404 17.86 -2.40 -7.77
C THR A 404 16.43 -2.42 -7.28
N ASN A 405 15.98 -1.38 -6.58
CA ASN A 405 14.59 -1.17 -6.23
C ASN A 405 13.82 -0.62 -7.45
N THR A 406 13.28 -1.47 -8.29
CA THR A 406 12.66 -1.08 -9.56
C THR A 406 11.15 -0.86 -9.47
N GLY A 407 10.48 -1.51 -8.52
CA GLY A 407 9.03 -1.60 -8.46
C GLY A 407 8.37 -0.81 -7.33
N ALA A 408 9.10 -0.45 -6.26
CA ALA A 408 8.52 0.30 -5.15
C ALA A 408 8.82 1.81 -5.26
N GLY A 409 7.76 2.62 -5.12
CA GLY A 409 7.88 4.07 -5.02
C GLY A 409 8.45 4.56 -3.68
N HIS A 410 8.78 3.67 -2.75
CA HIS A 410 9.36 3.96 -1.44
C HIS A 410 10.57 3.05 -1.20
N ASP A 411 11.24 3.17 -0.04
CA ASP A 411 12.40 2.35 0.28
C ASP A 411 12.03 0.86 0.37
N ILE A 412 12.99 -0.04 0.17
CA ILE A 412 12.82 -1.48 0.42
C ILE A 412 13.80 -1.98 1.49
N PRO A 413 13.30 -2.61 2.57
CA PRO A 413 11.89 -2.71 2.98
C PRO A 413 11.37 -1.41 3.65
N THR A 414 10.14 -0.98 3.36
CA THR A 414 9.49 0.16 4.05
C THR A 414 8.60 -0.23 5.25
N ASP A 415 7.99 0.77 5.89
CA ASP A 415 7.20 0.73 7.12
C ASP A 415 7.99 0.21 8.33
N ASN A 416 7.46 -0.84 8.98
CA ASN A 416 7.90 -1.32 10.28
C ASN A 416 9.42 -1.62 10.27
N PRO A 417 10.22 -0.98 11.14
CA PRO A 417 11.68 -1.08 11.14
C PRO A 417 12.20 -2.48 11.49
N LEU A 418 11.31 -3.40 11.88
CA LEU A 418 11.64 -4.81 12.00
C LEU A 418 11.99 -5.47 10.66
N ARG A 419 11.40 -5.01 9.56
CA ARG A 419 11.53 -5.66 8.26
C ARG A 419 12.95 -5.58 7.74
N ASN A 420 13.34 -6.62 7.03
CA ASN A 420 14.68 -6.78 6.47
C ASN A 420 14.57 -7.22 5.02
N VAL A 421 15.44 -6.73 4.15
CA VAL A 421 15.76 -7.40 2.89
C VAL A 421 17.15 -8.00 3.02
N ILE A 422 17.31 -9.26 2.66
CA ILE A 422 18.53 -10.04 2.87
C ILE A 422 19.04 -10.51 1.51
N LEU A 423 20.22 -10.04 1.14
CA LEU A 423 20.99 -10.56 0.02
C LEU A 423 21.91 -11.66 0.54
N VAL A 424 21.74 -12.89 0.04
CA VAL A 424 22.62 -14.03 0.32
C VAL A 424 23.35 -14.41 -0.97
N VAL A 425 24.68 -14.50 -0.91
CA VAL A 425 25.54 -14.85 -2.04
C VAL A 425 26.27 -16.14 -1.71
N ASN A 426 25.86 -17.23 -2.35
CA ASN A 426 26.52 -18.52 -2.23
C ASN A 426 27.35 -18.79 -3.48
N ALA A 427 28.59 -19.24 -3.29
CA ALA A 427 29.44 -19.70 -4.37
C ALA A 427 29.95 -21.11 -4.04
N SER A 428 29.83 -22.03 -4.97
CA SER A 428 30.31 -23.41 -4.85
C SER A 428 30.98 -23.88 -6.14
N THR A 429 31.78 -24.93 -6.06
CA THR A 429 32.24 -25.67 -7.24
C THR A 429 31.09 -26.45 -7.88
N ALA A 430 31.25 -26.89 -9.13
CA ALA A 430 30.23 -27.70 -9.82
C ALA A 430 29.86 -29.03 -9.11
N ASP A 431 30.74 -29.57 -8.25
CA ASP A 431 30.46 -30.74 -7.41
C ASP A 431 29.87 -30.40 -6.02
N GLY A 432 29.61 -29.11 -5.76
CA GLY A 432 28.88 -28.62 -4.58
C GLY A 432 29.76 -28.25 -3.38
N GLN A 433 31.09 -28.16 -3.54
CA GLN A 433 31.96 -27.66 -2.47
C GLN A 433 31.83 -26.14 -2.36
N VAL A 434 31.38 -25.65 -1.19
CA VAL A 434 31.29 -24.20 -0.92
C VAL A 434 32.68 -23.54 -1.00
N LEU A 435 32.76 -22.45 -1.75
CA LEU A 435 33.96 -21.64 -1.88
C LEU A 435 34.14 -20.72 -0.67
N THR A 436 35.40 -20.45 -0.30
CA THR A 436 35.71 -19.58 0.83
C THR A 436 35.70 -18.12 0.39
N LEU A 437 34.91 -17.28 1.05
CA LEU A 437 34.96 -15.83 0.86
C LEU A 437 36.28 -15.29 1.41
N THR A 438 37.04 -14.58 0.58
CA THR A 438 38.29 -13.91 0.97
C THR A 438 38.15 -12.41 1.16
N ASP A 439 37.22 -11.77 0.44
CA ASP A 439 36.93 -10.35 0.54
C ASP A 439 35.48 -10.07 0.16
N GLY A 440 34.86 -9.07 0.78
CA GLY A 440 33.45 -8.69 0.56
C GLY A 440 32.62 -8.64 1.85
N PRO A 441 31.38 -8.10 1.78
CA PRO A 441 30.53 -7.96 2.95
C PRO A 441 29.96 -9.32 3.40
N THR A 442 29.72 -9.43 4.70
CA THR A 442 29.01 -10.56 5.30
C THR A 442 27.80 -10.08 6.06
N ILE A 443 26.76 -10.90 6.09
CA ILE A 443 25.54 -10.63 6.86
C ILE A 443 25.90 -10.51 8.35
N PRO A 444 25.48 -9.44 9.03
CA PRO A 444 25.83 -9.18 10.42
C PRO A 444 25.16 -10.16 11.40
N GLU A 445 25.61 -10.18 12.66
CA GLU A 445 25.08 -11.09 13.71
C GLU A 445 23.55 -11.03 13.86
N TRP A 446 22.98 -9.83 13.74
CA TRP A 446 21.53 -9.62 13.81
C TRP A 446 20.76 -10.13 12.58
N GLY A 447 21.44 -10.69 11.58
CA GLY A 447 20.86 -11.55 10.55
C GLY A 447 20.55 -12.98 11.02
N GLY A 448 20.94 -13.32 12.27
CA GLY A 448 20.68 -14.59 12.92
C GLY A 448 21.90 -15.51 12.91
N VAL A 449 22.43 -15.84 14.08
CA VAL A 449 23.54 -16.81 14.23
C VAL A 449 22.95 -18.21 14.40
N GLY A 450 23.22 -19.12 13.47
CA GLY A 450 22.64 -20.46 13.51
C GLY A 450 22.73 -21.20 12.18
N ASP A 451 21.71 -22.01 11.91
CA ASP A 451 21.58 -22.80 10.68
C ASP A 451 20.96 -21.98 9.53
N PRO A 452 21.68 -21.76 8.41
CA PRO A 452 21.14 -21.08 7.25
C PRO A 452 19.88 -21.72 6.66
N GLU A 453 19.72 -23.04 6.78
CA GLU A 453 18.50 -23.74 6.30
C GLU A 453 17.25 -23.33 7.10
N GLN A 454 17.44 -22.76 8.29
CA GLN A 454 16.38 -22.24 9.16
C GLN A 454 16.28 -20.71 9.12
N GLY A 455 17.02 -20.05 8.22
CA GLY A 455 17.03 -18.58 8.08
C GLY A 455 18.09 -17.87 8.91
N TYR A 456 19.02 -18.56 9.57
CA TYR A 456 20.08 -17.87 10.32
C TYR A 456 21.28 -17.62 9.40
N TYR A 457 21.35 -16.41 8.83
CA TYR A 457 22.29 -16.09 7.75
C TYR A 457 23.56 -15.35 8.19
N ALA A 458 23.74 -15.08 9.50
CA ALA A 458 24.90 -14.33 9.98
C ALA A 458 26.23 -14.97 9.55
N GLY A 459 27.17 -14.14 9.09
CA GLY A 459 28.49 -14.55 8.64
C GLY A 459 28.53 -15.07 7.19
N LEU A 460 27.40 -15.32 6.55
CA LEU A 460 27.38 -15.67 5.12
C LEU A 460 27.72 -14.43 4.26
N PRO A 461 28.30 -14.63 3.06
CA PRO A 461 28.50 -13.55 2.11
C PRO A 461 27.16 -12.93 1.73
N GLY A 462 27.04 -11.61 1.86
CA GLY A 462 25.77 -10.96 1.67
C GLY A 462 25.65 -9.62 2.36
N VAL A 463 24.45 -9.04 2.25
CA VAL A 463 24.08 -7.78 2.92
C VAL A 463 22.70 -7.95 3.51
N LEU A 464 22.49 -7.35 4.68
CA LEU A 464 21.15 -7.18 5.21
C LEU A 464 20.81 -5.69 5.17
N TYR A 465 19.77 -5.34 4.41
CA TYR A 465 19.23 -3.99 4.27
C TYR A 465 18.10 -3.76 5.28
N ALA A 466 18.31 -2.83 6.23
CA ALA A 466 17.36 -2.50 7.27
C ALA A 466 17.63 -1.12 7.88
N LYS A 467 16.59 -0.55 8.52
CA LYS A 467 16.76 0.57 9.44
C LYS A 467 17.00 0.03 10.85
N ILE A 468 18.18 0.27 11.39
CA ILE A 468 18.59 -0.22 12.71
C ILE A 468 18.36 0.86 13.76
N LEU A 469 17.52 0.54 14.75
CA LEU A 469 17.29 1.37 15.92
C LEU A 469 18.09 0.84 17.11
N ALA A 470 18.57 1.75 17.95
CA ALA A 470 19.07 1.44 19.28
C ALA A 470 18.20 2.12 20.33
N ASP A 471 17.94 1.44 21.45
CA ASP A 471 17.45 2.11 22.65
C ASP A 471 18.48 3.17 23.08
N TYR A 472 18.01 4.39 23.37
CA TYR A 472 18.87 5.52 23.62
C TYR A 472 19.70 5.35 24.91
N TYR A 473 19.14 4.68 25.93
CA TYR A 473 19.75 4.60 27.25
C TYR A 473 20.48 3.28 27.49
N THR A 474 19.92 2.16 27.04
CA THR A 474 20.54 0.84 27.24
C THR A 474 21.54 0.49 26.14
N GLY A 475 21.42 1.12 24.97
CA GLY A 475 22.20 0.79 23.78
C GLY A 475 21.77 -0.51 23.09
N GLU A 476 20.69 -1.14 23.55
CA GLU A 476 20.18 -2.38 22.97
C GLU A 476 19.84 -2.21 21.50
N THR A 477 20.36 -3.11 20.68
CA THR A 477 20.36 -2.99 19.22
C THR A 477 20.32 -4.40 18.58
N PRO A 478 19.49 -4.66 17.56
CA PRO A 478 18.40 -3.79 17.07
C PRO A 478 17.25 -3.70 18.09
N SER A 479 16.71 -2.50 18.32
CA SER A 479 15.58 -2.29 19.24
C SER A 479 14.26 -2.23 18.49
N MET A 480 13.29 -3.01 18.98
CA MET A 480 11.87 -2.94 18.58
C MET A 480 11.03 -2.09 19.54
N ALA A 481 11.55 -1.75 20.71
CA ALA A 481 10.83 -0.97 21.71
C ALA A 481 10.83 0.52 21.35
N TYR A 482 10.40 0.88 20.13
CA TYR A 482 10.37 2.27 19.65
C TYR A 482 9.36 3.16 20.38
N TRP A 483 8.48 2.57 21.21
CA TRP A 483 7.70 3.31 22.20
C TRP A 483 8.57 3.88 23.33
N ARG A 484 9.79 3.36 23.52
CA ARG A 484 10.85 3.99 24.30
C ARG A 484 11.66 4.94 23.41
N GLN A 485 12.49 5.77 24.03
CA GLN A 485 13.35 6.67 23.27
C GLN A 485 14.42 5.87 22.52
N THR A 486 14.41 5.98 21.19
CA THR A 486 15.35 5.28 20.31
C THR A 486 16.10 6.28 19.41
N ARG A 487 17.25 5.84 18.90
CA ARG A 487 18.03 6.56 17.87
C ARG A 487 18.30 5.63 16.70
N ILE A 488 18.41 6.22 15.51
CA ILE A 488 18.86 5.48 14.32
C ILE A 488 20.36 5.23 14.45
N VAL A 489 20.77 3.98 14.34
CA VAL A 489 22.18 3.54 14.29
C VAL A 489 22.66 3.55 12.84
N SER A 490 21.84 3.00 11.95
CA SER A 490 22.09 2.95 10.51
C SER A 490 20.77 2.80 9.76
N ASP A 491 20.75 3.24 8.51
CA ASP A 491 19.69 2.94 7.54
C ASP A 491 20.37 2.70 6.21
N ASN A 492 20.42 1.44 5.78
CA ASN A 492 20.97 1.02 4.49
C ASN A 492 19.88 0.42 3.60
N ARG A 493 18.60 0.73 3.85
CA ARG A 493 17.51 0.31 2.96
C ARG A 493 17.74 0.90 1.57
N ILE A 494 17.26 0.20 0.54
CA ILE A 494 17.45 0.64 -0.84
C ILE A 494 16.33 1.63 -1.17
N HIS A 495 16.69 2.88 -1.45
CA HIS A 495 15.70 3.92 -1.79
C HIS A 495 14.98 3.60 -3.10
N ALA A 496 13.82 4.23 -3.31
CA ALA A 496 13.05 4.10 -4.54
C ALA A 496 13.92 4.38 -5.78
N LEU A 497 13.97 3.44 -6.73
CA LEU A 497 14.74 3.52 -7.97
C LEU A 497 16.27 3.57 -7.81
N GLU A 498 16.79 3.31 -6.62
CA GLU A 498 18.24 3.21 -6.39
C GLU A 498 18.75 1.77 -6.52
N THR A 499 20.07 1.68 -6.75
CA THR A 499 20.82 0.43 -6.87
C THR A 499 21.91 0.40 -5.80
N ASP A 500 21.99 -0.67 -5.02
CA ASP A 500 23.17 -1.01 -4.22
C ASP A 500 24.02 -2.04 -4.98
N GLU A 501 25.33 -1.81 -5.07
CA GLU A 501 26.27 -2.70 -5.75
C GLU A 501 27.34 -3.20 -4.77
N THR A 502 27.43 -4.52 -4.63
CA THR A 502 28.39 -5.20 -3.74
C THR A 502 29.32 -6.11 -4.51
N HIS A 503 30.50 -6.34 -3.93
CA HIS A 503 31.60 -7.08 -4.54
C HIS A 503 32.09 -8.17 -3.58
N TYR A 504 32.32 -9.36 -4.12
CA TYR A 504 32.76 -10.54 -3.38
C TYR A 504 33.94 -11.19 -4.11
N GLN A 505 34.90 -11.68 -3.35
CA GLN A 505 36.00 -12.50 -3.86
C GLN A 505 35.99 -13.85 -3.15
N PHE A 506 36.03 -14.92 -3.92
CA PHE A 506 36.10 -16.29 -3.41
C PHE A 506 37.37 -16.98 -3.90
N ASP A 507 37.97 -17.81 -3.05
CA ASP A 507 39.07 -18.67 -3.46
C ASP A 507 38.56 -19.79 -4.39
N LEU A 508 39.23 -19.99 -5.53
CA LEU A 508 39.00 -21.12 -6.43
C LEU A 508 40.05 -22.22 -6.16
N PRO A 509 39.64 -23.39 -5.61
CA PRO A 509 40.55 -24.49 -5.38
C PRO A 509 41.21 -24.93 -6.70
N ASN A 510 42.54 -24.81 -6.77
CA ASN A 510 43.37 -25.15 -7.93
C ASN A 510 43.18 -24.24 -9.17
N GLY A 511 42.57 -23.07 -9.02
CA GLY A 511 42.37 -22.13 -10.12
C GLY A 511 41.37 -22.58 -11.18
N ASN A 512 40.58 -23.62 -10.89
CA ASN A 512 39.56 -24.10 -11.81
C ASN A 512 38.33 -23.18 -11.73
N CYS A 513 37.99 -22.53 -12.85
CA CYS A 513 36.88 -21.60 -12.97
C CYS A 513 35.52 -22.30 -13.12
N ASP A 514 35.33 -23.51 -12.56
CA ASP A 514 34.09 -24.27 -12.65
C ASP A 514 33.27 -24.08 -11.38
N ALA A 515 32.45 -23.02 -11.35
CA ALA A 515 31.74 -22.56 -10.18
C ALA A 515 30.26 -22.28 -10.46
N VAL A 516 29.42 -22.48 -9.44
CA VAL A 516 28.01 -22.12 -9.41
C VAL A 516 27.83 -21.02 -8.38
N ILE A 517 27.24 -19.91 -8.80
CA ILE A 517 26.88 -18.78 -7.93
C ILE A 517 25.36 -18.77 -7.81
N ASP A 518 24.85 -18.82 -6.59
CA ASP A 518 23.43 -18.70 -6.25
C ASP A 518 23.23 -17.45 -5.40
N VAL A 519 22.58 -16.44 -5.98
CA VAL A 519 22.28 -15.16 -5.33
C VAL A 519 20.79 -15.08 -5.07
N GLN A 520 20.41 -14.90 -3.81
CA GLN A 520 19.03 -14.79 -3.38
C GLN A 520 18.78 -13.45 -2.70
N LEU A 521 17.64 -12.83 -3.03
CA LEU A 521 17.11 -11.66 -2.33
C LEU A 521 15.83 -12.07 -1.57
N LEU A 522 15.82 -11.90 -0.26
CA LEU A 522 14.76 -12.38 0.62
C LEU A 522 14.14 -11.22 1.41
N LEU A 523 12.83 -11.21 1.56
CA LEU A 523 12.16 -10.36 2.55
C LEU A 523 11.94 -11.14 3.86
N ARG A 524 12.42 -10.58 4.96
CA ARG A 524 12.12 -11.06 6.32
C ARG A 524 11.22 -10.08 7.06
N ARG A 525 10.26 -10.63 7.80
CA ARG A 525 9.21 -9.85 8.50
C ARG A 525 9.70 -9.15 9.76
N ALA A 526 10.68 -9.73 10.45
CA ALA A 526 11.33 -9.19 11.64
C ALA A 526 12.70 -9.85 11.87
N PHE A 527 13.59 -9.21 12.62
CA PHE A 527 14.83 -9.85 13.08
C PHE A 527 14.54 -11.22 13.72
N ILE A 528 15.31 -12.24 13.32
CA ILE A 528 14.99 -13.65 13.63
C ILE A 528 15.00 -13.96 15.13
N ASP A 529 15.92 -13.35 15.89
CA ASP A 529 15.94 -13.49 17.35
C ASP A 529 14.62 -13.03 18.01
N LEU A 530 14.01 -11.96 17.47
CA LEU A 530 12.69 -11.51 17.94
C LEU A 530 11.60 -12.49 17.51
N MET A 531 11.67 -13.02 16.29
CA MET A 531 10.72 -14.03 15.82
C MET A 531 10.77 -15.27 16.71
N ASP A 532 11.95 -15.74 17.08
CA ASP A 532 12.16 -16.88 17.97
C ASP A 532 11.57 -16.61 19.37
N GLN A 533 11.93 -15.47 19.97
CA GLN A 533 11.39 -15.05 21.27
C GLN A 533 9.87 -14.98 21.25
N LYS A 534 9.28 -14.48 20.16
CA LYS A 534 7.84 -14.32 20.02
C LYS A 534 7.13 -15.57 19.50
N ALA A 535 7.85 -16.65 19.20
CA ALA A 535 7.35 -17.83 18.50
C ALA A 535 6.61 -17.47 17.19
N TRP A 536 7.12 -16.49 16.44
CA TRP A 536 6.62 -16.13 15.12
C TRP A 536 7.18 -17.09 14.07
N ASP A 537 6.38 -18.08 13.70
CA ASP A 537 6.69 -18.98 12.59
C ASP A 537 6.28 -18.32 11.26
N THR A 538 7.13 -17.43 10.74
CA THR A 538 6.92 -16.79 9.44
C THR A 538 8.18 -16.95 8.59
N PRO A 539 8.11 -17.68 7.46
CA PRO A 539 9.28 -17.87 6.61
C PRO A 539 9.68 -16.57 5.91
N ASP A 540 10.96 -16.50 5.56
CA ASP A 540 11.45 -15.49 4.62
C ASP A 540 10.83 -15.72 3.24
N MET A 541 10.55 -14.62 2.53
CA MET A 541 9.91 -14.66 1.22
C MET A 541 10.94 -14.35 0.13
N LEU A 542 11.07 -15.25 -0.85
CA LEU A 542 11.95 -15.02 -1.99
C LEU A 542 11.41 -13.88 -2.88
N MET A 543 12.20 -12.82 -2.99
CA MET A 543 11.95 -11.69 -3.88
C MET A 543 12.54 -11.94 -5.26
N GLU A 544 13.81 -12.37 -5.33
CA GLU A 544 14.49 -12.58 -6.61
C GLU A 544 15.62 -13.61 -6.43
N GLN A 545 15.98 -14.34 -7.50
CA GLN A 545 17.07 -15.31 -7.47
C GLN A 545 17.78 -15.38 -8.82
N VAL A 546 19.11 -15.29 -8.79
CA VAL A 546 19.96 -15.51 -9.97
C VAL A 546 20.93 -16.63 -9.69
N ILE A 547 20.92 -17.65 -10.56
CA ILE A 547 21.90 -18.74 -10.54
C ILE A 547 22.77 -18.63 -11.80
N LEU A 548 24.08 -18.52 -11.60
CA LEU A 548 25.08 -18.37 -12.67
C LEU A 548 26.09 -19.51 -12.62
N GLU A 549 26.24 -20.21 -13.75
CA GLU A 549 27.39 -21.11 -13.96
C GLU A 549 28.53 -20.35 -14.61
N VAL A 550 29.71 -20.41 -14.00
CA VAL A 550 30.96 -19.82 -14.50
C VAL A 550 31.88 -20.97 -14.92
N ARG A 551 32.57 -20.83 -16.06
CA ARG A 551 33.46 -21.85 -16.66
C ARG A 551 34.71 -21.25 -17.28
#